data_AF-U1P2P3-F1
#
_entry.id   AF-U1P2P3-F1
#
_cell.length_a   1.000
_cell.length_b   1.000
_cell.length_c   1.000
_cell.angle_alpha   90.00
_cell.angle_beta   90.00
_cell.angle_gamma   90.00
#
_symmetry.space_group_name_H-M   'P 1'
#
loop_
_entity.id
_entity.type
_entity.pdbx_description
1 polymer ?
#
loop_
_entity_poly.entity_id
_entity_poly.type
_entity_poly.pdbx_seq_one_letter_code
_entity_poly.pdbx_strand_id
1 'polypeptide(L)' 'MPERRAFLGGICMMVGAVPIVLTYGLESFGYVGVVLAAFGAVVSYAGYRYEEL' A
#
# COMPACT_ATOMS: atom_id res chain seq x y z
N MET A 1 14.45 -5.39 12.59
CA MET A 1 13.47 -6.03 11.69
C MET A 1 12.07 -5.39 11.69
N PRO A 2 11.66 -4.40 12.51
CA PRO A 2 10.39 -3.70 12.25
C PRO A 2 10.36 -3.00 10.88
N GLU A 3 11.52 -2.66 10.31
CA GLU A 3 11.70 -2.04 8.99
C GLU A 3 11.20 -2.97 7.87
N ARG A 4 11.65 -4.24 7.90
CA ARG A 4 11.21 -5.29 6.97
C ARG A 4 9.70 -5.59 7.07
N ARG A 5 9.14 -5.48 8.28
CA ARG A 5 7.69 -5.66 8.52
C ARG A 5 6.90 -4.49 7.94
N ALA A 6 7.42 -3.26 8.06
CA ALA A 6 6.82 -2.08 7.43
C ALA A 6 6.86 -2.18 5.90
N PHE A 7 7.99 -2.61 5.33
CA PHE A 7 8.13 -2.84 3.89
C PHE A 7 7.07 -3.81 3.35
N LEU A 8 7.02 -5.02 3.93
CA LEU A 8 6.05 -6.06 3.56
C LEU A 8 4.61 -5.62 3.82
N GLY A 9 4.36 -4.93 4.94
CA GLY A 9 3.04 -4.41 5.29
C GLY A 9 2.50 -3.45 4.22
N GLY A 10 3.33 -2.52 3.74
CA GLY A 10 2.96 -1.61 2.66
C GLY A 10 2.66 -2.34 1.35
N ILE A 11 3.41 -3.39 1.01
CA ILE A 11 3.17 -4.22 -0.19
C ILE A 11 1.84 -4.94 -0.05
N CYS A 12 1.59 -5.59 1.08
CA CYS A 12 0.31 -6.26 1.34
C CYS A 12 -0.87 -5.29 1.26
N MET A 13 -0.69 -4.04 1.71
CA MET A 13 -1.72 -3.01 1.63
C MET A 13 -2.00 -2.60 0.18
N MET A 14 -0.97 -2.45 -0.66
CA MET A 14 -1.13 -2.21 -2.09
C MET A 14 -1.86 -3.37 -2.78
N VAL A 15 -1.48 -4.60 -2.50
CA VAL A 15 -2.13 -5.80 -3.07
C VAL A 15 -3.58 -5.91 -2.60
N GLY A 16 -3.86 -5.64 -1.32
CA GLY A 16 -5.21 -5.65 -0.77
C GLY A 16 -6.12 -4.55 -1.31
N ALA A 17 -5.55 -3.45 -1.82
CA ALA A 17 -6.31 -2.38 -2.46
C ALA A 17 -6.78 -2.73 -3.88
N VAL A 18 -6.10 -3.64 -4.59
CA VAL A 18 -6.43 -4.06 -5.96
C VAL A 18 -7.89 -4.51 -6.12
N PRO A 19 -8.43 -5.44 -5.31
CA PRO A 19 -9.84 -5.85 -5.46
C PRO A 19 -10.81 -4.69 -5.26
N ILE A 20 -10.52 -3.73 -4.38
CA ILE A 20 -11.39 -2.56 -4.17
C ILE A 20 -11.45 -1.70 -5.44
N VAL A 21 -10.29 -1.40 -6.04
CA VAL A 21 -10.22 -0.63 -7.28
C VAL A 21 -10.90 -1.37 -8.44
N LEU A 22 -10.69 -2.69 -8.55
CA LEU A 22 -11.30 -3.49 -9.61
C LEU A 22 -12.81 -3.66 -9.45
N THR A 23 -13.31 -3.80 -8.21
CA THR A 23 -14.74 -3.96 -7.93
C THR A 23 -15.52 -2.67 -8.11
N TYR A 24 -14.97 -1.54 -7.64
CA TYR A 24 -15.69 -0.26 -7.62
C TYR A 24 -15.26 0.71 -8.74
N GLY A 25 -14.23 0.40 -9.53
CA GLY A 25 -13.78 1.25 -10.64
C GLY A 25 -13.26 2.62 -10.18
N LEU A 26 -13.62 3.68 -10.91
CA LEU A 26 -13.32 5.08 -10.55
C LEU A 26 -14.49 5.77 -9.82
N GLU A 27 -15.32 5.00 -9.13
CA GLU A 27 -16.38 5.53 -8.27
C GLU A 27 -15.85 5.87 -6.86
N SER A 28 -16.67 6.50 -6.02
CA SER A 28 -16.29 6.93 -4.66
C SER A 28 -15.56 5.87 -3.83
N PHE A 29 -16.00 4.61 -3.87
CA PHE A 29 -15.34 3.51 -3.16
C PHE A 29 -14.05 3.02 -3.84
N GLY A 30 -13.93 3.17 -5.16
CA GLY A 30 -12.70 2.86 -5.89
C GLY A 30 -11.56 3.81 -5.51
N TYR A 31 -11.87 5.09 -5.28
CA TYR A 31 -10.89 6.06 -4.77
C TYR A 31 -10.33 5.68 -3.40
N VAL A 32 -11.11 5.01 -2.54
CA VAL A 32 -10.59 4.48 -1.25
C VAL A 32 -9.49 3.46 -1.51
N GLY A 33 -9.68 2.56 -2.48
CA GLY A 33 -8.65 1.63 -2.92
C GLY A 33 -7.39 2.35 -3.42
N VAL A 34 -7.55 3.38 -4.26
CA VAL A 34 -6.41 4.17 -4.75
C VAL A 34 -5.63 4.83 -3.60
N VAL A 35 -6.32 5.42 -2.63
CA VAL A 35 -5.68 6.04 -1.45
C VAL A 35 -4.96 5.00 -0.60
N LEU A 36 -5.55 3.82 -0.39
CA LEU A 36 -4.92 2.71 0.33
C LEU A 36 -3.65 2.22 -0.38
N ALA A 37 -3.68 2.11 -1.71
CA ALA A 37 -2.52 1.74 -2.51
C ALA A 37 -1.42 2.80 -2.41
N ALA A 38 -1.77 4.08 -2.52
CA ALA A 38 -0.81 5.18 -2.39
C ALA A 38 -0.16 5.20 -0.99
N PHE A 39 -0.96 5.00 0.07
CA PHE A 39 -0.45 4.93 1.42
C PHE A 39 0.48 3.71 1.62
N GLY A 40 0.08 2.54 1.11
CA GLY A 40 0.92 1.34 1.10
C GLY A 40 2.27 1.56 0.41
N ALA A 41 2.29 2.28 -0.73
CA ALA A 41 3.51 2.63 -1.43
C ALA A 41 4.45 3.52 -0.59
N VAL A 42 3.90 4.51 0.11
CA VAL A 42 4.66 5.39 1.02
C VAL A 42 5.27 4.59 2.17
N VAL A 43 4.47 3.73 2.80
CA VAL A 43 4.94 2.88 3.91
C VAL A 43 6.01 1.90 3.45
N SER A 44 5.83 1.27 2.29
CA SER A 44 6.84 0.39 1.70
C SER A 44 8.12 1.14 1.39
N TYR A 45 8.04 2.30 0.76
CA TYR A 45 9.23 3.09 0.44
C TYR A 45 9.99 3.50 1.71
N ALA A 46 9.28 3.95 2.75
CA ALA A 46 9.89 4.27 4.03
C ALA A 46 10.59 3.04 4.63
N GLY A 47 9.89 1.90 4.73
CA GLY A 47 10.46 0.66 5.25
C GLY A 47 11.71 0.20 4.49
N TYR A 48 11.69 0.28 3.16
CA TYR A 48 12.84 -0.03 2.31
C TYR A 48 14.03 0.89 2.59
N ARG A 49 13.81 2.21 2.64
CA ARG A 49 14.89 3.20 2.87
C ARG A 49 15.53 3.08 4.25
N TYR A 50 14.77 2.69 5.27
CA TYR A 50 15.31 2.46 6.61
C TYR A 50 16.03 1.11 6.75
N GLU A 51 15.74 0.13 5.90
CA GLU A 51 16.47 -1.15 5.88
C GLU A 51 17.83 -1.04 5.17
N GLU A 52 18.02 -0.02 4.31
CA GLU A 52 19.30 0.29 3.65
C GLU A 52 20.29 1.10 4.52
N LEU A 53 19.84 1.71 5.63
CA LEU A 53 20.64 2.56 6.53
C LEU A 53 21.21 1.75 7.71
#